data_AF-A0A317ZL92-F1
#
_entry.id   AF-A0A317ZL92-F1
#
_cell.length_a   1.000
_cell.length_b   1.000
_cell.length_c   1.000
_cell.angle_alpha   90.00
_cell.angle_beta   90.00
_cell.angle_gamma   90.00
#
_symmetry.space_group_name_H-M   'P 1'
#
loop_
_entity.id
_entity.type
_entity.pdbx_description
1 polymer ?
#
loop_
_entity_poly.entity_id
_entity_poly.type
_entity_poly.pdbx_seq_one_letter_code
_entity_poly.pdbx_strand_id
1 'polypeptide(L)'
;MKLTPAEELALRKIERQELQFQKWKKILVVECVVMVAVGVWFMNLLGDIPENYKESLEMQAVIYSAAIPMLYFFCGMTGYLIGMTLKNWKGNPERVLILGILKRSQAYESEPADGDNVG
;
A
#
# COMPACT_ATOMS: atom_id res chain seq x y z
N MET A 1 -15.48 -29.34 -10.24
CA MET A 1 -15.91 -30.14 -9.08
C MET A 1 -16.71 -29.25 -8.16
N LYS A 2 -17.71 -29.77 -7.44
CA LYS A 2 -18.28 -29.06 -6.28
C LYS A 2 -17.14 -28.78 -5.29
N LEU A 3 -16.87 -27.50 -5.05
CA LEU A 3 -15.88 -27.09 -4.07
C LEU A 3 -16.27 -27.69 -2.72
N THR A 4 -15.27 -28.23 -2.03
CA THR A 4 -15.45 -28.60 -0.64
C THR A 4 -15.76 -27.33 0.16
N PRO A 5 -16.54 -27.43 1.25
CA PRO A 5 -16.84 -26.27 2.10
C PRO A 5 -15.56 -25.59 2.62
N ALA A 6 -14.43 -26.29 2.70
CA ALA A 6 -13.12 -25.73 3.05
C ALA A 6 -12.55 -24.79 1.96
N GLU A 7 -12.71 -25.15 0.68
CA GLU A 7 -12.21 -24.35 -0.44
C GLU A 7 -13.06 -23.09 -0.68
N GLU A 8 -14.38 -23.18 -0.47
CA GLU A 8 -15.26 -22.01 -0.54
C GLU A 8 -14.93 -21.00 0.57
N LEU A 9 -14.60 -21.50 1.77
CA LEU A 9 -14.19 -20.68 2.90
C LEU A 9 -12.82 -20.02 2.66
N ALA A 10 -11.90 -20.73 2.01
CA ALA A 10 -10.61 -20.20 1.56
C ALA A 10 -10.78 -19.09 0.51
N LEU A 11 -11.66 -19.27 -0.47
CA LEU A 11 -12.01 -18.27 -1.49
C LEU A 11 -12.55 -16.98 -0.86
N ARG A 12 -13.53 -17.10 0.04
CA ARG A 12 -14.08 -15.93 0.75
C ARG A 12 -13.03 -15.22 1.61
N LYS A 13 -12.08 -15.96 2.20
CA LYS A 13 -10.98 -15.39 2.97
C LYS A 13 -10.02 -14.61 2.07
N ILE A 14 -9.70 -15.12 0.88
CA ILE A 14 -8.84 -14.44 -0.09
C ILE A 14 -9.52 -13.18 -0.63
N GLU A 15 -10.80 -13.24 -1.01
CA GLU A 15 -11.54 -12.07 -1.49
C GLU A 15 -11.64 -10.96 -0.43
N ARG A 16 -11.89 -11.32 0.85
CA ARG A 16 -11.86 -10.35 1.95
C ARG A 16 -10.49 -9.70 2.11
N GLN A 17 -9.41 -10.47 2.01
CA GLN A 17 -8.05 -9.95 2.10
C GLN A 17 -7.71 -9.02 0.94
N GLU A 18 -8.23 -9.29 -0.26
CA GLU A 18 -8.02 -8.44 -1.43
C GLU A 18 -8.78 -7.12 -1.35
N LEU A 19 -10.03 -7.15 -0.86
CA LEU A 19 -10.80 -5.95 -0.52
C LEU A 19 -10.12 -5.11 0.57
N GLN A 20 -9.59 -5.76 1.61
CA GLN A 20 -8.80 -5.08 2.64
C GLN A 20 -7.54 -4.47 2.04
N PHE A 21 -6.80 -5.21 1.22
CA PHE A 21 -5.60 -4.72 0.54
C PHE A 21 -5.89 -3.49 -0.33
N GLN A 22 -6.99 -3.50 -1.09
CA GLN A 22 -7.47 -2.34 -1.87
C GLN A 22 -7.77 -1.11 -0.99
N LYS A 23 -8.36 -1.30 0.21
CA LYS A 23 -8.60 -0.21 1.16
C LYS A 23 -7.30 0.32 1.76
N TRP A 24 -6.43 -0.58 2.22
CA TRP A 24 -5.11 -0.25 2.78
C TRP A 24 -4.22 0.48 1.78
N LYS A 25 -4.31 0.12 0.50
CA LYS A 25 -3.63 0.81 -0.59
C LYS A 25 -3.99 2.30 -0.66
N LYS A 26 -5.29 2.63 -0.55
CA LYS A 26 -5.74 4.04 -0.54
C LYS A 26 -5.24 4.78 0.70
N ILE A 27 -5.26 4.12 1.86
CA ILE A 27 -4.75 4.69 3.12
C ILE A 27 -3.26 4.98 3.00
N LEU A 28 -2.46 4.03 2.50
CA LEU A 28 -1.01 4.20 2.30
C LEU A 28 -0.67 5.36 1.37
N VAL A 29 -1.47 5.58 0.31
CA VAL A 29 -1.28 6.73 -0.59
C VAL A 29 -1.51 8.05 0.15
N VAL A 30 -2.61 8.15 0.91
CA VAL A 30 -2.92 9.34 1.71
C VAL A 30 -1.81 9.58 2.74
N GLU A 31 -1.36 8.54 3.42
CA GLU A 31 -0.26 8.60 4.38
C GLU A 31 1.04 9.11 3.73
N CYS A 32 1.41 8.63 2.54
CA CYS A 32 2.57 9.13 1.80
C CYS A 32 2.44 10.63 1.47
N VAL A 33 1.26 11.08 1.04
CA VAL A 33 1.01 12.50 0.74
C VAL A 33 1.15 13.36 2.00
N VAL A 34 0.60 12.90 3.12
CA VAL A 34 0.71 13.60 4.41
C VAL A 34 2.16 13.66 4.88
N MET A 35 2.92 12.56 4.78
CA MET A 35 4.34 12.56 5.15
C MET A 35 5.16 13.54 4.32
N VAL A 36 4.91 13.62 3.00
CA VAL A 36 5.59 14.60 2.13
C VAL A 36 5.22 16.02 2.53
N ALA A 37 3.93 16.30 2.79
CA ALA A 37 3.48 17.62 3.22
C ALA A 37 4.13 18.04 4.56
N VAL A 38 4.20 17.13 5.53
CA VAL A 38 4.89 17.36 6.81
C VAL A 38 6.38 17.61 6.60
N GLY A 39 7.04 16.85 5.71
CA GLY A 39 8.45 17.07 5.37
C GLY A 39 8.72 18.44 4.76
N VAL A 40 7.87 18.89 3.82
CA VAL A 40 7.96 20.23 3.22
C VAL A 40 7.72 21.33 4.28
N TRP A 41 6.70 21.16 5.12
CA TRP A 41 6.42 22.09 6.20
C TRP A 41 7.59 22.21 7.19
N PHE A 42 8.20 21.08 7.57
CA PHE A 42 9.37 21.04 8.44
C PHE A 42 10.59 21.74 7.83
N MET A 43 10.85 21.52 6.54
CA MET A 43 11.91 22.25 5.82
C MET A 43 11.67 23.75 5.79
N ASN A 44 10.42 24.18 5.62
CA ASN A 44 10.06 25.60 5.64
C ASN A 44 10.30 26.22 7.03
N LEU A 45 9.94 25.50 8.10
CA LEU A 45 10.19 25.91 9.48
C LEU A 45 11.68 26.09 9.78
N LEU A 46 12.55 25.24 9.21
CA LEU A 46 14.00 25.39 9.31
C LEU A 46 14.53 26.58 8.49
N GLY A 47 13.88 26.93 7.38
CA GLY A 47 14.21 28.12 6.60
C GLY A 47 13.89 29.43 7.32
N ASP A 48 12.81 29.43 8.10
CA ASP A 48 12.30 30.58 8.86
C ASP A 48 12.91 30.72 10.26
N ILE A 49 14.05 30.08 10.55
CA ILE A 49 14.73 30.25 11.84
C ILE A 49 15.04 31.75 12.05
N PRO A 50 14.53 32.38 13.13
CA PRO A 50 14.67 33.81 13.36
C PRO A 50 16.14 34.24 13.37
N GLU A 51 16.45 35.39 12.79
CA GLU A 51 17.84 35.90 12.69
C GLU A 51 18.54 36.00 14.05
N ASN A 52 17.80 36.22 15.13
CA ASN A 52 18.32 36.23 16.50
C ASN A 52 18.97 34.90 16.92
N TYR A 53 18.58 33.77 16.33
CA TYR A 53 19.21 32.47 16.54
C TYR A 53 20.35 32.21 15.56
N LYS A 54 20.48 33.02 14.50
CA LYS A 54 21.56 32.86 13.52
C LYS A 54 22.90 33.37 14.03
N GLU A 55 22.89 34.30 14.98
CA GLU A 55 24.11 34.86 15.56
C GLU A 55 24.79 33.93 16.58
N SER A 56 24.04 32.99 17.16
CA SER A 56 24.60 31.98 18.08
C SER A 56 24.88 30.67 17.36
N LEU A 57 26.16 30.45 17.03
CA LEU A 57 26.67 29.21 16.41
C LEU A 57 26.31 27.95 17.19
N GLU A 58 26.30 28.00 18.52
CA GLU A 58 25.95 26.87 19.38
C GLU A 58 24.48 26.48 19.24
N MET A 59 23.58 27.46 19.23
CA MET A 59 22.15 27.24 19.03
C MET A 59 21.85 26.65 17.65
N GLN A 60 22.50 27.16 16.60
CA GLN A 60 22.37 26.57 15.26
C GLN A 60 22.84 25.11 15.24
N ALA A 61 24.00 24.80 15.83
CA ALA A 61 24.52 23.44 15.88
C ALA A 61 23.55 22.48 16.58
N VAL A 62 22.93 22.90 17.69
CA VAL A 62 21.92 22.11 18.41
C VAL A 62 20.68 21.88 17.53
N ILE A 63 20.15 22.92 16.88
CA ILE A 63 18.98 22.81 16.01
C ILE A 63 19.25 21.88 14.83
N TYR A 64 20.36 22.07 14.11
CA TYR A 64 20.70 21.25 12.94
C TYR A 64 21.06 19.80 13.32
N SER A 65 21.70 19.57 14.46
CA SER A 65 22.03 18.22 14.93
C SER A 65 20.81 17.37 15.26
N ALA A 66 19.68 17.99 15.62
CA ALA A 66 18.40 17.30 15.81
C ALA A 66 17.60 17.23 14.50
N ALA A 67 17.56 18.32 13.74
CA ALA A 67 16.72 18.43 12.55
C ALA A 67 17.20 17.56 11.37
N ILE A 68 18.52 17.51 11.13
CA ILE A 68 19.07 16.77 9.98
C ILE A 68 18.84 15.25 10.12
N PRO A 69 19.15 14.60 11.26
CA PRO A 69 18.86 13.17 11.42
C PRO A 69 17.37 12.85 11.33
N MET A 70 16.52 13.71 11.88
CA MET A 70 15.07 13.55 11.79
C MET A 70 14.59 13.61 10.33
N LEU A 71 15.12 14.54 9.54
CA LEU A 71 14.86 14.62 8.10
C LEU A 71 15.30 13.35 7.35
N TYR A 72 16.51 12.85 7.60
CA TYR A 72 16.97 11.61 6.98
C TYR A 72 16.09 10.42 7.35
N PHE A 73 15.66 10.33 8.61
CA PHE A 73 14.76 9.28 9.07
C PHE A 73 13.40 9.36 8.36
N PHE A 74 12.80 10.55 8.26
CA PHE A 74 11.55 10.76 7.53
C PHE A 74 11.67 10.41 6.04
N CYS A 75 12.72 10.86 5.37
CA CYS A 75 12.97 10.54 3.96
C CYS A 75 13.14 9.03 3.74
N GLY A 76 13.90 8.36 4.60
CA GLY A 76 14.11 6.91 4.54
C GLY A 76 12.80 6.13 4.74
N MET A 77 12.02 6.49 5.75
CA MET A 77 10.74 5.84 6.05
C MET A 77 9.72 6.05 4.92
N THR A 78 9.64 7.27 4.40
CA THR A 78 8.75 7.60 3.27
C THR A 78 9.15 6.82 2.02
N GLY A 79 10.45 6.77 1.71
CA GLY A 79 10.97 5.97 0.59
C GLY A 79 10.67 4.47 0.72
N TYR A 80 10.81 3.93 1.92
CA TYR A 80 10.46 2.53 2.21
C TYR A 80 8.96 2.26 2.02
N LEU A 81 8.09 3.13 2.54
CA LEU A 81 6.65 3.02 2.39
C LEU A 81 6.21 3.09 0.93
N ILE A 82 6.78 4.02 0.15
CA ILE A 82 6.55 4.12 -1.29
C ILE A 82 7.02 2.84 -2.00
N GLY A 83 8.21 2.35 -1.68
CA GLY A 83 8.76 1.11 -2.25
C GLY A 83 7.90 -0.11 -1.98
N MET A 84 7.44 -0.30 -0.73
CA MET A 84 6.50 -1.37 -0.38
C MET A 84 5.16 -1.22 -1.11
N THR A 85 4.66 0.00 -1.19
CA THR A 85 3.39 0.31 -1.85
C THR A 85 3.46 0.01 -3.34
N LEU A 86 4.55 0.38 -4.02
CA LEU A 86 4.80 0.08 -5.44
C LEU A 86 4.99 -1.41 -5.69
N LYS A 87 5.80 -2.10 -4.87
CA LYS A 87 6.04 -3.55 -4.99
C LYS A 87 4.74 -4.35 -4.91
N ASN A 88 3.83 -3.94 -4.05
CA ASN A 88 2.56 -4.62 -3.84
C ASN A 88 1.40 -4.03 -4.66
N TRP A 89 1.63 -2.96 -5.45
CA TRP A 89 0.57 -2.16 -6.08
C TRP A 89 -0.32 -2.94 -7.06
N LYS A 90 0.28 -3.91 -7.77
CA LYS A 90 -0.41 -4.79 -8.74
C LYS A 90 -1.07 -6.01 -8.10
N GLY A 91 -0.94 -6.20 -6.78
CA GLY A 91 -1.35 -7.42 -6.08
C GLY A 91 -0.38 -8.58 -6.34
N ASN A 92 -0.52 -9.67 -5.57
CA ASN A 92 0.27 -10.88 -5.81
C ASN A 92 -0.30 -11.60 -7.06
N PRO A 93 0.45 -11.68 -8.18
CA PRO A 93 -0.04 -12.28 -9.42
C PRO A 93 -0.44 -13.74 -9.24
N GLU A 94 0.22 -14.48 -8.34
CA GLU A 94 -0.12 -15.87 -8.03
C GLU A 94 -1.52 -16.00 -7.40
N ARG A 95 -1.91 -15.05 -6.54
CA ARG A 95 -3.27 -15.02 -5.95
C ARG A 95 -4.33 -14.75 -6.99
N VAL A 96 -4.07 -13.81 -7.90
CA VAL A 96 -4.99 -13.49 -9.01
C VAL A 96 -5.15 -14.69 -9.93
N LEU A 97 -4.07 -15.42 -10.19
CA LEU A 97 -4.07 -16.60 -11.05
C LEU A 97 -4.81 -17.79 -10.39
N ILE A 98 -4.60 -18.02 -9.09
CA ILE A 98 -5.34 -19.03 -8.31
C ILE A 98 -6.84 -18.71 -8.28
N LEU A 99 -7.21 -17.45 -8.03
CA LEU A 99 -8.60 -17.00 -8.09
C LEU A 99 -9.21 -17.16 -9.48
N GLY A 100 -8.43 -16.87 -10.53
CA GLY A 100 -8.85 -17.03 -11.93
C GLY A 100 -9.09 -18.50 -12.29
N ILE A 101 -8.18 -19.40 -11.90
CA ILE A 101 -8.33 -20.84 -12.14
C ILE A 101 -9.55 -21.39 -11.39
N LEU A 102 -9.73 -21.01 -10.12
CA LEU A 102 -10.88 -21.43 -9.31
C LEU A 102 -12.22 -20.89 -9.85
N LYS A 103 -12.28 -19.65 -10.33
CA LYS A 103 -13.51 -19.10 -10.94
C LYS A 103 -13.80 -19.72 -12.30
N ARG A 104 -12.78 -20.02 -13.10
CA ARG A 104 -12.94 -20.64 -14.42
C ARG A 104 -13.36 -22.11 -14.32
N SER A 105 -12.87 -22.84 -13.33
CA SER A 105 -13.33 -24.22 -13.06
C SER A 105 -14.79 -24.26 -12.57
N GLN A 106 -15.27 -23.22 -11.88
CA GLN A 106 -16.70 -23.06 -11.55
C GLN A 106 -17.57 -22.74 -12.77
N ALA A 107 -17.12 -21.85 -13.66
CA ALA A 107 -17.86 -21.45 -14.87
C ALA A 107 -18.06 -22.62 -15.84
N TYR A 108 -17.04 -23.47 -16.03
CA TYR A 108 -17.13 -24.64 -16.91
C TYR A 108 -18.04 -25.76 -16.38
N GLU A 109 -18.42 -25.75 -15.10
CA GLU A 109 -19.40 -26.71 -14.54
C GLU A 109 -20.83 -26.17 -14.47
N SER A 110 -21.03 -24.88 -14.75
CA SER A 110 -22.34 -24.23 -14.65
C SER A 110 -22.94 -23.84 -16.00
N GLU A 111 -22.24 -24.08 -17.11
CA GLU A 111 -22.86 -24.12 -18.43
C GLU A 111 -23.77 -25.37 -18.51
N PRO A 112 -25.10 -25.23 -18.64
CA PRO A 112 -25.91 -26.36 -19.04
C PRO A 112 -25.44 -26.76 -20.45
N ALA A 113 -25.24 -28.05 -20.66
CA ALA A 113 -25.11 -28.61 -22.00
C ALA A 113 -26.46 -28.42 -22.72
N ASP A 114 -26.72 -27.21 -23.20
CA ASP A 114 -27.88 -26.91 -24.02
C ASP A 114 -27.51 -27.23 -25.46
N GLY A 115 -27.95 -28.39 -25.92
CA GLY A 115 -27.78 -28.79 -27.31
C GLY A 115 -27.64 -30.28 -27.54
N ASP A 116 -28.66 -31.07 -27.16
CA ASP A 116 -29.06 -32.24 -27.95
C ASP A 116 -30.50 -32.64 -27.59
N ASN A 117 -31.45 -31.78 -27.97
CA ASN A 117 -32.77 -32.27 -28.37
C ASN A 117 -32.69 -32.63 -29.86
N VAL A 118 -32.13 -33.81 -30.13
CA VAL A 118 -32.32 -34.48 -31.43
C VAL A 118 -33.75 -35.02 -31.44
N GLY A 119 -34.50 -34.60 -32.46
CA GLY A 119 -35.91 -34.94 -32.66
C GLY A 119 -36.19 -36.36 -33.11
#